data_AF-A0A8E0WT22-F1
#
_entry.id   AF-A0A8E0WT22-F1
#
_cell.length_a   1.000
_cell.length_b   1.000
_cell.length_c   1.000
_cell.angle_alpha   90.00
_cell.angle_beta   90.00
_cell.angle_gamma   90.00
#
_symmetry.space_group_name_H-M   'P 1'
#
loop_
_entity.id
_entity.type
_entity.pdbx_description
1 polymer ?
#
loop_
_entity_poly.entity_id
_entity_poly.type
_entity_poly.pdbx_seq_one_letter_code
_entity_poly.pdbx_strand_id
1 'polypeptide(L)'
;MTDRFFCPRGPGADSPFNAPFNGEATWQEDRTCSYCGSLHPDVLFEQIEKGAQFGPTDKSHKVYVHLIDHVVRGAGKFYFQHLDQSQRGKFIELLNAGAVNIGYPGHFYVLPFFAMRAPSAG
;
A
#
# COMPACT_ATOMS: atom_id res chain seq x y z
N MET A 1 13.92 16.48 -9.78
CA MET A 1 13.72 16.80 -8.34
C MET A 1 12.91 15.66 -7.76
N THR A 2 13.26 15.14 -6.58
CA THR A 2 12.42 14.15 -5.89
C THR A 2 11.14 14.87 -5.43
N ASP A 3 9.99 14.44 -5.93
CA ASP A 3 8.72 15.04 -5.57
C ASP A 3 8.49 14.89 -4.05
N ARG A 4 8.30 16.03 -3.39
CA ARG A 4 7.99 16.09 -1.96
C ARG A 4 6.48 16.01 -1.78
N PHE A 5 6.07 15.27 -0.77
CA PHE A 5 4.66 15.10 -0.41
C PHE A 5 4.53 14.92 1.10
N PHE A 6 3.32 15.07 1.64
CA PHE A 6 3.04 14.69 3.02
C PHE A 6 2.58 13.24 3.06
N CYS A 7 3.36 12.39 3.72
CA CYS A 7 3.02 10.99 3.91
C CYS A 7 1.71 10.89 4.71
N PRO A 8 0.73 10.10 4.24
CA PRO A 8 -0.56 9.95 4.92
C PRO A 8 -0.46 9.15 6.24
N ARG A 9 0.74 8.64 6.58
CA ARG A 9 1.06 8.06 7.88
C ARG A 9 1.72 9.04 8.83
N GLY A 10 2.13 10.21 8.35
CA GLY A 10 2.69 11.30 9.14
C GLY A 10 1.61 12.26 9.67
N PRO A 11 2.00 13.23 10.51
CA PRO A 11 1.07 14.18 11.13
C PRO A 11 0.54 15.25 10.16
N GLY A 12 1.20 15.46 9.01
CA GLY A 12 0.72 16.35 7.94
C GLY A 12 1.26 17.78 8.04
N ALA A 13 0.87 18.61 7.06
CA ALA A 13 1.40 19.97 6.89
C ALA A 13 1.16 20.89 8.10
N ASP A 14 0.08 20.66 8.84
CA ASP A 14 -0.29 21.45 10.03
C ASP A 14 0.45 21.00 11.31
N SER A 15 1.37 20.03 11.20
CA SER A 15 2.15 19.55 12.33
C SER A 15 3.04 20.66 12.91
N PRO A 16 3.16 20.78 14.25
CA PRO A 16 4.06 21.75 14.87
C PRO A 16 5.54 21.34 14.78
N PHE A 17 5.86 20.17 14.21
CA PHE A 17 7.23 19.67 14.09
C PHE A 17 7.85 20.06 12.73
N ASN A 18 9.18 20.01 12.63
CA ASN A 18 9.89 20.23 11.37
C ASN A 18 10.01 18.93 10.57
N ALA A 19 10.31 19.02 9.27
CA ALA A 19 10.62 17.85 8.45
C ALA A 19 11.83 17.05 9.01
N PRO A 20 11.80 15.70 8.94
CA PRO A 20 10.73 14.86 8.39
C PRO A 20 9.59 14.57 9.38
N PHE A 21 9.66 15.07 10.63
CA PHE A 21 8.68 14.75 11.67
C PHE A 21 7.30 15.38 11.43
N ASN A 22 7.19 16.40 10.60
CA ASN A 22 5.89 16.88 10.06
C ASN A 22 5.22 15.88 9.10
N GLY A 23 5.88 14.79 8.72
CA GLY A 23 5.36 13.84 7.75
C GLY A 23 5.69 14.20 6.30
N GLU A 24 6.45 15.27 6.06
CA GLU A 24 7.05 15.52 4.75
C GLU A 24 7.96 14.35 4.36
N ALA A 25 7.76 13.85 3.16
CA ALA A 25 8.38 12.66 2.64
C ALA A 25 8.74 12.84 1.17
N THR A 26 9.59 11.95 0.69
CA THR A 26 9.94 11.78 -0.71
C THR A 26 9.84 10.31 -1.07
N TRP A 27 9.73 10.01 -2.35
CA TRP A 27 9.99 8.67 -2.86
C TRP A 27 11.50 8.47 -2.97
N GLN A 28 12.03 7.45 -2.31
CA GLN A 28 13.43 7.07 -2.35
C GLN A 28 13.77 6.40 -3.70
N GLU A 29 15.06 6.18 -3.96
CA GLU A 29 15.53 5.51 -5.18
C GLU A 29 14.91 4.11 -5.36
N ASP A 30 14.71 3.38 -4.25
CA ASP A 30 14.04 2.06 -4.24
C ASP A 30 12.50 2.15 -4.33
N ARG A 31 11.97 3.34 -4.64
CA ARG A 31 10.54 3.66 -4.72
C ARG A 31 9.77 3.35 -3.43
N THR A 32 10.40 3.54 -2.27
CA THR A 32 9.72 3.54 -0.98
C THR A 32 9.53 4.96 -0.42
N CYS A 33 8.48 5.17 0.35
CA CYS A 33 8.27 6.43 1.07
C CYS A 33 9.32 6.59 2.16
N SER A 34 10.06 7.69 2.16
CA SER A 34 11.12 7.97 3.15
C SER A 34 10.62 8.09 4.59
N TYR A 35 9.33 8.35 4.80
CA TYR A 35 8.73 8.47 6.13
C TYR A 35 8.26 7.13 6.71
N CYS A 36 7.40 6.39 5.98
CA CYS A 36 6.76 5.18 6.51
C CYS A 36 7.33 3.87 5.93
N GLY A 37 8.15 3.96 4.88
CA GLY A 37 8.67 2.80 4.13
C GLY A 37 7.62 2.06 3.31
N SER A 38 6.48 2.67 2.98
CA SER A 38 5.51 2.09 2.03
C SER A 38 6.13 2.01 0.64
N LEU A 39 5.84 0.95 -0.12
CA LEU A 39 6.06 0.96 -1.56
C LEU A 39 5.24 2.09 -2.23
N HIS A 40 5.76 2.62 -3.34
CA HIS A 40 5.03 3.51 -4.24
C HIS A 40 3.82 2.78 -4.84
N PRO A 41 2.67 3.44 -5.06
CA PRO A 41 1.48 2.82 -5.69
C PRO A 41 1.78 2.10 -7.01
N ASP A 42 2.59 2.68 -7.89
CA ASP A 42 3.00 2.02 -9.14
C ASP A 42 3.73 0.69 -8.90
N VAL A 43 4.62 0.61 -7.89
CA VAL A 43 5.27 -0.67 -7.54
C VAL A 43 4.21 -1.67 -7.11
N LEU A 44 3.23 -1.26 -6.31
CA LEU A 44 2.16 -2.15 -5.88
C LEU A 44 1.46 -2.79 -7.07
N PHE A 45 1.02 -1.98 -8.04
CA PHE A 45 0.27 -2.48 -9.19
C PHE A 45 1.14 -3.31 -10.14
N GLU A 46 2.39 -2.91 -10.39
CA GLU A 46 3.36 -3.73 -11.13
C GLU A 46 3.54 -5.12 -10.48
N GLN A 47 3.57 -5.17 -9.15
CA GLN A 47 3.74 -6.43 -8.42
C GLN A 47 2.47 -7.30 -8.47
N ILE A 48 1.28 -6.69 -8.47
CA ILE A 48 0.02 -7.42 -8.74
C ILE A 48 0.07 -8.04 -10.14
N GLU A 49 0.46 -7.25 -11.16
CA GLU A 49 0.55 -7.71 -12.56
C GLU A 49 1.56 -8.86 -12.72
N LYS A 50 2.66 -8.85 -11.96
CA LYS A 50 3.65 -9.94 -11.91
C LYS A 50 3.19 -11.17 -11.13
N GLY A 51 2.06 -11.12 -10.42
CA GLY A 51 1.58 -12.20 -9.57
C GLY A 51 2.33 -12.35 -8.24
N ALA A 52 2.96 -11.28 -7.75
CA ALA A 52 3.61 -11.25 -6.45
C ALA A 52 2.64 -11.68 -5.35
N GLN A 53 3.13 -12.40 -4.35
CA GLN A 53 2.29 -12.83 -3.23
C GLN A 53 2.08 -11.68 -2.24
N PHE A 54 0.84 -11.51 -1.78
CA PHE A 54 0.44 -10.52 -0.80
C PHE A 54 0.18 -11.20 0.54
N GLY A 55 1.04 -10.92 1.52
CA GLY A 55 0.89 -11.42 2.89
C GLY A 55 -0.15 -10.59 3.65
N PRO A 56 -1.35 -11.14 3.95
CA PRO A 56 -2.36 -10.41 4.69
C PRO A 56 -1.89 -10.10 6.12
N THR A 57 -2.43 -9.05 6.71
CA THR A 57 -2.13 -8.67 8.10
C THR A 57 -3.42 -8.53 8.91
N ASP A 58 -3.28 -8.46 10.22
CA ASP A 58 -4.37 -8.15 11.16
C ASP A 58 -4.78 -6.66 11.12
N LYS A 59 -4.18 -5.85 10.22
CA LYS A 59 -4.44 -4.41 10.10
C LYS A 59 -5.03 -4.10 8.74
N SER A 60 -6.19 -3.43 8.73
CA SER A 60 -6.89 -2.98 7.51
C SER A 60 -6.13 -1.94 6.68
N HIS A 61 -5.01 -1.41 7.17
CA HIS A 61 -4.29 -0.33 6.54
C HIS A 61 -2.93 -0.73 5.94
N LYS A 62 -2.52 -2.01 6.04
CA LYS A 62 -1.26 -2.46 5.45
C LYS A 62 -1.31 -3.90 4.94
N VAL A 63 -0.44 -4.18 3.98
CA VAL A 63 -0.16 -5.53 3.45
C VAL A 63 1.34 -5.70 3.24
N TYR A 64 1.85 -6.92 3.37
CA TYR A 64 3.22 -7.24 2.94
C TYR A 64 3.19 -7.73 1.49
N VAL A 65 4.21 -7.35 0.73
CA VAL A 65 4.34 -7.74 -0.68
C VAL A 65 5.64 -8.53 -0.83
N HIS A 66 5.52 -9.77 -1.27
CA HIS A 66 6.64 -10.63 -1.62
C HIS A 66 7.12 -10.23 -3.02
N LEU A 67 7.97 -9.20 -3.04
CA LEU A 67 8.42 -8.52 -4.26
C LEU A 67 9.10 -9.48 -5.25
N ILE A 68 8.71 -9.34 -6.51
CA ILE A 68 9.31 -9.97 -7.69
C ILE A 68 10.16 -8.92 -8.41
N ASP A 69 11.47 -9.15 -8.46
CA ASP A 69 12.47 -8.31 -9.15
C ASP A 69 12.46 -6.83 -8.74
N HIS A 70 12.04 -6.54 -7.51
CA HIS A 70 12.10 -5.20 -6.92
C HIS A 70 12.80 -5.29 -5.57
N VAL A 71 13.90 -4.57 -5.39
CA VAL A 71 14.73 -4.63 -4.18
C VAL A 71 14.43 -3.42 -3.32
N VAL A 72 14.12 -3.65 -2.04
CA VAL A 72 13.94 -2.60 -1.03
C VAL A 72 14.74 -2.95 0.22
N ARG A 73 15.00 -1.94 1.04
CA ARG A 73 15.59 -2.18 2.35
C ARG A 73 14.56 -2.83 3.29
N GLY A 74 14.61 -4.15 3.42
CA GLY A 74 13.74 -4.95 4.29
C GLY A 74 12.59 -5.63 3.55
N ALA A 75 11.51 -5.96 4.26
CA ALA A 75 10.33 -6.57 3.64
C ALA A 75 9.50 -5.54 2.88
N GLY A 76 9.04 -5.91 1.68
CA GLY A 76 8.06 -5.11 0.94
C GLY A 76 6.79 -4.93 1.76
N LYS A 77 6.39 -3.69 2.01
CA LYS A 77 5.15 -3.34 2.71
C LYS A 77 4.46 -2.21 1.98
N PHE A 78 3.14 -2.26 1.94
CA PHE A 78 2.33 -1.21 1.36
C PHE A 78 1.28 -0.74 2.35
N TYR A 79 1.18 0.57 2.54
CA TYR A 79 0.15 1.22 3.34
C TYR A 79 -0.94 1.76 2.41
N PHE A 80 -2.15 1.24 2.56
CA PHE A 80 -3.27 1.56 1.67
C PHE A 80 -3.66 3.04 1.64
N GLN A 81 -3.25 3.83 2.64
CA GLN A 81 -3.47 5.27 2.64
C GLN A 81 -2.71 6.00 1.53
N HIS A 82 -1.69 5.39 0.90
CA HIS A 82 -1.02 5.96 -0.27
C HIS A 82 -1.82 5.83 -1.57
N LEU A 83 -2.91 5.05 -1.59
CA LEU A 83 -3.80 5.00 -2.75
C LEU A 83 -4.75 6.20 -2.72
N ASP A 84 -4.84 6.89 -3.86
CA ASP A 84 -5.93 7.83 -4.14
C ASP A 84 -7.26 7.08 -4.40
N GLN A 85 -8.33 7.84 -4.64
CA GLN A 85 -9.66 7.27 -4.84
C GLN A 85 -9.76 6.37 -6.09
N SER A 86 -9.12 6.77 -7.20
CA SER A 86 -9.13 6.00 -8.45
C SER A 86 -8.33 4.71 -8.31
N GLN A 87 -7.19 4.78 -7.63
CA GLN A 87 -6.32 3.65 -7.35
C GLN A 87 -6.97 2.64 -6.39
N ARG A 88 -7.75 3.12 -5.40
CA ARG A 88 -8.58 2.23 -4.57
C ARG A 88 -9.62 1.48 -5.39
N GLY A 89 -10.27 2.16 -6.34
CA GLY A 89 -11.18 1.53 -7.31
C GLY A 89 -10.49 0.43 -8.12
N LYS A 90 -9.35 0.75 -8.74
CA LYS A 90 -8.50 -0.21 -9.48
C LYS A 90 -8.12 -1.41 -8.60
N PHE A 91 -7.74 -1.19 -7.35
CA PHE A 91 -7.41 -2.27 -6.42
C PHE A 91 -8.62 -3.17 -6.14
N ILE A 92 -9.81 -2.61 -5.92
CA ILE A 92 -11.06 -3.39 -5.73
C ILE A 92 -11.37 -4.22 -6.97
N GLU A 93 -11.24 -3.65 -8.17
CA GLU A 93 -11.46 -4.37 -9.43
C GLU A 93 -10.53 -5.58 -9.55
N LEU A 94 -9.22 -5.39 -9.32
CA LEU A 94 -8.23 -6.46 -9.36
C LEU A 94 -8.48 -7.51 -8.28
N LEU A 95 -8.89 -7.09 -7.07
CA LEU A 95 -9.23 -8.00 -5.98
C LEU A 95 -10.45 -8.87 -6.33
N ASN A 96 -11.52 -8.25 -6.85
CA ASN A 96 -12.73 -8.95 -7.26
C ASN A 96 -12.49 -9.89 -8.45
N ALA A 97 -11.57 -9.53 -9.34
CA ALA A 97 -11.14 -10.38 -10.45
C ALA A 97 -10.22 -11.54 -10.02
N GLY A 98 -9.81 -11.62 -8.75
CA GLY A 98 -8.87 -12.63 -8.26
C GLY A 98 -7.42 -12.42 -8.75
N ALA A 99 -7.10 -11.24 -9.28
CA ALA A 99 -5.75 -10.93 -9.77
C ALA A 99 -4.76 -10.66 -8.63
N VAL A 100 -5.25 -10.28 -7.45
CA VAL A 100 -4.40 -10.11 -6.26
C VAL A 100 -4.11 -11.48 -5.64
N ASN A 101 -2.88 -11.98 -5.83
CA ASN A 101 -2.42 -13.26 -5.27
C ASN A 101 -2.22 -13.16 -3.75
N ILE A 102 -3.26 -13.44 -2.97
CA ILE A 102 -3.19 -13.40 -1.51
C ILE A 102 -2.54 -14.71 -0.99
N GLY A 103 -1.47 -14.57 -0.23
CA GLY A 103 -0.80 -15.70 0.45
C GLY A 103 -1.69 -16.33 1.52
N TYR A 104 -1.17 -17.32 2.26
CA TYR A 104 -1.93 -18.04 3.29
C TYR A 104 -2.65 -17.06 4.25
N PRO A 105 -3.98 -17.23 4.52
CA PRO A 105 -4.86 -18.37 4.18
C PRO A 105 -5.63 -18.25 2.85
N GLY A 106 -5.12 -17.49 1.88
CA GLY A 106 -5.78 -17.24 0.58
C GLY A 106 -6.79 -16.11 0.60
N HIS A 107 -6.90 -15.36 1.71
CA HIS A 107 -7.79 -14.21 1.85
C HIS A 107 -7.24 -13.24 2.91
N PHE A 108 -7.71 -11.98 2.87
CA PHE A 108 -7.42 -10.99 3.90
C PHE A 108 -8.10 -11.36 5.24
N TYR A 109 -7.33 -11.43 6.34
CA TYR A 109 -7.91 -11.54 7.70
C TYR A 109 -8.84 -10.37 8.00
N VAL A 110 -8.42 -9.17 7.62
CA VAL A 110 -9.17 -7.92 7.71
C VAL A 110 -9.07 -7.23 6.36
N LEU A 111 -10.21 -6.86 5.77
CA LEU A 111 -10.24 -6.17 4.48
C LEU A 111 -9.54 -4.81 4.54
N PRO A 112 -8.97 -4.33 3.42
CA PRO A 112 -8.53 -2.94 3.31
C PRO A 112 -9.64 -1.99 3.78
N PHE A 113 -9.29 -0.90 4.48
CA PHE A 113 -10.28 0.00 5.12
C PHE A 113 -11.29 0.63 4.14
N PHE A 114 -11.01 0.60 2.84
CA PHE A 114 -11.86 1.13 1.78
C PHE A 114 -12.65 0.04 1.03
N ALA A 115 -12.50 -1.23 1.43
CA ALA A 115 -13.19 -2.37 0.84
C ALA A 115 -14.21 -2.96 1.83
N MET A 116 -15.33 -3.42 1.29
CA MET A 116 -16.38 -4.10 2.05
C MET A 116 -16.91 -5.30 1.27
N ARG A 117 -17.38 -6.33 1.98
CA ARG A 117 -18.04 -7.45 1.32
C ARG A 117 -19.38 -6.98 0.75
N ALA A 118 -19.72 -7.47 -0.43
CA ALA A 118 -21.08 -7.35 -0.92
C ALA A 118 -22.06 -8.02 0.07
N PRO A 119 -23.28 -7.49 0.23
CA PRO A 119 -24.32 -8.16 1.01
C PRO A 119 -24.49 -9.59 0.48
N SER A 120 -24.63 -10.58 1.37
CA SER A 120 -25.07 -11.90 0.95
C SER A 120 -26.47 -11.77 0.35
N ALA A 121 -26.69 -12.32 -0.84
CA ALA A 121 -28.04 -12.55 -1.35
C ALA A 121 -28.74 -13.46 -0.34
N GLY A 122 -29.69 -12.89 0.41
CA GLY A 122 -30.52 -13.62 1.37
C GLY A 122 -31.52 -14.55 0.70
#